data_AF-A0A942VXL3-F1
#
_entry.id   AF-A0A942VXL3-F1
#
_cell.length_a   1.000
_cell.length_b   1.000
_cell.length_c   1.000
_cell.angle_alpha   90.00
_cell.angle_beta   90.00
_cell.angle_gamma   90.00
#
_symmetry.space_group_name_H-M   'P 1'
#
loop_
_entity.id
_entity.type
_entity.pdbx_description
1 polymer ?
#
loop_
_entity_poly.entity_id
_entity_poly.type
_entity_poly.pdbx_seq_one_letter_code
_entity_poly.pdbx_strand_id
1 'polypeptide(L)'
;MFRNFFVIIMVLAFVGCGSNANTVQTGIVGENEPITRAEVARMISLNRYNIEEINSLERKITFKDTNISKWYDKYINAAYTANLIAGVDNENFDPDDYLSLRQAQFLLDKIKSQNKVKLQYKPEDKDKPIPYNIWVAAFEKDMNTEKLKTENITIYADKNQCKKLGDNFIITDLGLTYYDGNEKLTSANEISAIVNNRVIVALKSVNSINEYDNLEVVEANDKYLKVKIPGGIRKFQIKDNNVSVGDKIKIGIDSKGEYSIK
;
A
#
# COMPACT_ATOMS: atom_id res chain seq x y z
N MET A 1 7.28 6.09 -27.34
CA MET A 1 8.74 5.88 -27.50
C MET A 1 9.40 6.03 -26.13
N PHE A 2 9.42 4.98 -25.31
CA PHE A 2 10.33 4.84 -24.17
C PHE A 2 10.88 3.43 -24.23
N ARG A 3 12.03 3.34 -24.89
CA ARG A 3 12.83 2.15 -25.11
C ARG A 3 13.92 2.18 -24.04
N ASN A 4 14.18 1.02 -23.43
CA ASN A 4 15.23 0.73 -22.44
C ASN A 4 14.78 0.76 -20.97
N PHE A 5 14.25 -0.39 -20.54
CA PHE A 5 14.27 -0.82 -19.14
C PHE A 5 15.73 -1.14 -18.78
N PHE A 6 16.51 -0.11 -18.46
CA PHE A 6 17.84 -0.30 -17.89
C PHE A 6 17.65 -0.82 -16.46
N VAL A 7 18.20 -2.01 -16.19
CA VAL A 7 18.49 -2.47 -14.83
C VAL A 7 19.56 -1.51 -14.28
N ILE A 8 19.12 -0.41 -13.69
CA ILE A 8 19.99 0.48 -12.93
C ILE A 8 20.20 -0.19 -11.58
N ILE A 9 21.36 -0.81 -11.38
CA ILE A 9 21.87 -1.15 -10.06
C ILE A 9 22.07 0.18 -9.33
N MET A 10 21.05 0.60 -8.57
CA MET A 10 21.01 1.88 -7.89
C MET A 10 21.81 1.76 -6.59
N VAL A 11 23.10 2.08 -6.63
CA VAL A 11 23.93 2.18 -5.42
C VAL A 11 23.52 3.45 -4.67
N LEU A 12 22.53 3.33 -3.79
CA LEU A 12 22.07 4.41 -2.91
C LEU A 12 22.91 4.43 -1.63
N ALA A 13 23.82 5.40 -1.54
CA ALA A 13 24.50 5.74 -0.29
C ALA A 13 23.55 6.58 0.59
N PHE A 14 22.96 5.97 1.62
CA PHE A 14 22.06 6.64 2.55
C PHE A 14 22.82 7.38 3.65
N VAL A 15 22.68 8.71 3.67
CA VAL A 15 23.04 9.54 4.82
C VAL A 15 21.77 9.73 5.64
N GLY A 16 21.67 9.00 6.75
CA GLY A 16 20.54 9.08 7.67
C GLY A 16 20.57 10.36 8.51
N CYS A 17 19.40 10.94 8.74
CA CYS A 17 19.17 11.90 9.82
C CYS A 17 17.76 11.68 10.37
N GLY A 18 17.64 11.64 11.70
CA GLY A 18 16.38 11.90 12.42
C GLY A 18 15.70 10.68 13.03
N SER A 19 15.85 10.53 14.35
CA SER A 19 14.91 9.84 15.22
C SER A 19 13.58 10.58 15.23
N ASN A 20 12.49 9.88 14.93
CA ASN A 20 11.13 10.33 15.26
C ASN A 20 10.33 9.12 15.69
N ALA A 21 9.87 9.13 16.94
CA ALA A 21 8.85 8.23 17.44
C ALA A 21 7.55 8.52 16.67
N ASN A 22 7.38 7.87 15.52
CA ASN A 22 6.10 7.83 14.83
C ASN A 22 5.21 6.91 15.67
N THR A 23 4.10 7.42 16.18
CA THR A 23 3.00 6.58 16.67
C THR A 23 2.58 5.67 15.52
N VAL A 24 3.07 4.43 15.53
CA VAL A 24 2.71 3.43 14.55
C VAL A 24 1.25 3.09 14.78
N GLN A 25 0.40 3.39 13.81
CA GLN A 25 -0.96 2.86 13.79
C GLN A 25 -0.85 1.34 13.67
N THR A 26 -1.15 0.61 14.74
CA THR A 26 -1.16 -0.85 14.74
C THR A 26 -2.60 -1.37 14.78
N GLY A 27 -2.80 -2.58 14.24
CA GLY A 27 -4.08 -3.28 14.25
C GLY A 27 -4.70 -3.43 12.87
N ILE A 28 -5.98 -3.78 12.87
CA ILE A 28 -6.78 -3.92 11.65
C ILE A 28 -7.02 -2.52 11.07
N VAL A 29 -6.72 -2.35 9.78
CA VAL A 29 -6.92 -1.05 9.12
C VAL A 29 -8.41 -0.82 8.93
N GLY A 30 -8.86 0.37 9.34
CA GLY A 30 -10.24 0.82 9.13
C GLY A 30 -11.29 -0.01 9.87
N GLU A 31 -10.93 -0.54 11.04
CA GLU A 31 -11.88 -1.20 11.94
C GLU A 31 -12.91 -0.17 12.45
N ASN A 32 -14.17 -0.34 12.05
CA ASN A 32 -15.29 0.57 12.32
C ASN A 32 -15.22 1.94 11.63
N GLU A 33 -14.17 2.23 10.86
CA GLU A 33 -14.08 3.46 10.07
C GLU A 33 -14.71 3.24 8.70
N PRO A 34 -15.62 4.12 8.25
CA PRO A 34 -16.27 3.99 6.95
C PRO A 34 -15.29 4.18 5.80
N ILE A 35 -15.47 3.41 4.72
CA ILE A 35 -14.69 3.57 3.49
C ILE A 35 -15.29 4.63 2.57
N THR A 36 -14.42 5.42 1.94
CA THR A 36 -14.82 6.40 0.92
C THR A 36 -15.04 5.77 -0.45
N ARG A 37 -15.82 6.45 -1.29
CA ARG A 37 -16.05 6.05 -2.68
C ARG A 37 -14.76 6.09 -3.52
N ALA A 38 -13.84 7.01 -3.21
CA ALA A 38 -12.52 7.09 -3.84
C ALA A 38 -11.63 5.86 -3.56
N GLU A 39 -11.57 5.42 -2.29
CA GLU A 39 -10.80 4.23 -1.89
C GLU A 39 -11.36 2.97 -2.57
N VAL A 40 -12.68 2.86 -2.65
CA VAL A 40 -13.37 1.76 -3.35
C VAL A 40 -13.04 1.79 -4.84
N ALA A 41 -13.13 2.96 -5.50
CA ALA A 41 -12.80 3.11 -6.91
C ALA A 41 -11.36 2.68 -7.22
N ARG A 42 -10.42 2.98 -6.32
CA ARG A 42 -9.03 2.51 -6.39
C ARG A 42 -8.92 0.99 -6.33
N MET A 43 -9.55 0.35 -5.35
CA MET A 43 -9.49 -1.11 -5.20
C MET A 43 -10.07 -1.84 -6.41
N ILE A 44 -11.26 -1.45 -6.87
CA ILE A 44 -11.95 -2.13 -7.97
C ILE A 44 -11.30 -1.84 -9.34
N SER A 45 -10.67 -0.67 -9.52
CA SER A 45 -9.90 -0.39 -10.75
C SER A 45 -8.62 -1.23 -10.79
N LEU A 46 -7.91 -1.36 -9.66
CA LEU A 46 -6.71 -2.21 -9.55
C LEU A 46 -7.02 -3.72 -9.59
N ASN A 47 -8.27 -4.12 -9.34
CA ASN A 47 -8.77 -5.45 -9.63
C ASN A 47 -8.85 -5.74 -11.14
N ARG A 48 -9.21 -4.71 -11.92
CA ARG A 48 -9.40 -4.83 -13.36
C ARG A 48 -8.10 -4.61 -14.15
N TYR A 49 -7.31 -3.64 -13.72
CA TYR A 49 -6.14 -3.09 -14.40
C TYR A 49 -4.90 -3.11 -13.50
N ASN A 50 -3.70 -3.10 -14.08
CA ASN A 50 -2.48 -2.71 -13.37
C ASN A 50 -2.31 -1.18 -13.38
N ILE A 51 -1.33 -0.67 -12.64
CA ILE A 51 -1.14 0.78 -12.47
C ILE A 51 -0.69 1.45 -13.78
N GLU A 52 0.08 0.76 -14.61
CA GLU A 52 0.53 1.26 -15.91
C GLU A 52 -0.65 1.44 -16.87
N GLU A 53 -1.55 0.45 -16.91
CA GLU A 53 -2.81 0.51 -17.66
C GLU A 53 -3.64 1.71 -17.18
N ILE A 54 -3.87 1.85 -15.87
CA ILE A 54 -4.63 2.97 -15.29
C ILE A 54 -4.06 4.32 -15.71
N ASN A 55 -2.73 4.50 -15.62
CA ASN A 55 -2.07 5.75 -15.97
C ASN A 55 -2.11 6.05 -17.48
N SER A 56 -2.35 5.04 -18.32
CA SER A 56 -2.43 5.19 -19.77
C SER A 56 -3.85 5.44 -20.29
N LEU A 57 -4.87 5.31 -19.44
CA LEU A 57 -6.27 5.50 -19.85
C LEU A 57 -6.56 6.97 -20.15
N GLU A 58 -7.27 7.20 -21.26
CA GLU A 58 -7.88 8.50 -21.53
C GLU A 58 -8.93 8.84 -20.44
N ARG A 59 -8.97 10.10 -20.03
CA ARG A 59 -9.94 10.58 -19.04
C ARG A 59 -11.31 10.77 -19.69
N LYS A 60 -12.27 9.92 -19.30
CA LYS A 60 -13.67 9.91 -19.80
C LYS A 60 -14.67 10.55 -18.84
N ILE A 61 -14.37 10.59 -17.55
CA ILE A 61 -15.27 11.14 -16.54
C ILE A 61 -15.43 12.66 -16.69
N THR A 62 -16.64 13.16 -16.47
CA THR A 62 -16.99 14.60 -16.56
C THR A 62 -17.55 15.15 -15.24
N PHE A 63 -17.35 14.43 -14.14
CA PHE A 63 -17.87 14.83 -12.83
C PHE A 63 -17.22 16.13 -12.32
N LYS A 64 -18.02 17.10 -11.90
CA LYS A 64 -17.59 18.46 -11.51
C LYS A 64 -16.79 18.51 -10.21
N ASP A 65 -17.00 17.52 -9.35
CA ASP A 65 -16.36 17.32 -8.05
C ASP A 65 -15.11 16.43 -8.12
N THR A 66 -14.66 16.09 -9.34
CA THR A 66 -13.40 15.38 -9.57
C THR A 66 -12.33 16.33 -10.10
N ASN A 67 -11.09 16.14 -9.67
CA ASN A 67 -9.96 16.98 -10.06
C ASN A 67 -8.80 16.08 -10.52
N ILE A 68 -8.36 16.28 -11.76
CA ILE A 68 -7.28 15.50 -12.40
C ILE A 68 -5.96 15.47 -11.62
N SER A 69 -5.71 16.46 -10.77
CA SER A 69 -4.51 16.52 -9.92
C SER A 69 -4.65 15.75 -8.61
N LYS A 70 -5.84 15.25 -8.26
CA LYS A 70 -6.08 14.44 -7.05
C LYS A 70 -5.79 12.96 -7.31
N TRP A 71 -5.26 12.28 -6.30
CA TRP A 71 -4.83 10.87 -6.40
C TRP A 71 -5.94 9.94 -6.90
N TYR A 72 -7.20 10.23 -6.53
CA TYR A 72 -8.35 9.39 -6.84
C TYR A 72 -8.83 9.48 -8.29
N ASP A 73 -8.50 10.55 -9.03
CA ASP A 73 -9.15 10.85 -10.32
C ASP A 73 -8.91 9.75 -11.36
N LYS A 74 -7.66 9.29 -11.49
CA LYS A 74 -7.29 8.19 -12.40
C LYS A 74 -8.01 6.88 -12.06
N TYR A 75 -8.24 6.62 -10.77
CA TYR A 75 -8.89 5.41 -10.30
C TYR A 75 -10.39 5.44 -10.55
N ILE A 76 -11.04 6.58 -10.29
CA ILE A 76 -12.45 6.82 -10.64
C ILE A 76 -12.61 6.69 -12.15
N ASN A 77 -11.73 7.31 -12.93
CA ASN A 77 -11.76 7.21 -14.39
C ASN A 77 -11.62 5.77 -14.89
N ALA A 78 -10.70 4.99 -14.32
CA ALA A 78 -10.49 3.61 -14.68
C ALA A 78 -11.69 2.72 -14.34
N ALA A 79 -12.23 2.85 -13.11
CA ALA A 79 -13.39 2.09 -12.67
C ALA A 79 -14.67 2.47 -13.47
N TYR A 80 -14.83 3.74 -13.81
CA TYR A 80 -15.91 4.23 -14.68
C TYR A 80 -15.77 3.67 -16.10
N THR A 81 -14.56 3.70 -16.67
CA THR A 81 -14.26 3.15 -18.01
C THR A 81 -14.53 1.65 -18.09
N ALA A 82 -14.34 0.92 -16.99
CA ALA A 82 -14.66 -0.49 -16.87
C ALA A 82 -16.16 -0.78 -16.60
N ASN A 83 -17.02 0.25 -16.57
CA ASN A 83 -18.44 0.16 -16.20
C ASN A 83 -18.70 -0.43 -14.80
N LEU A 84 -17.74 -0.32 -13.89
CA LEU A 84 -17.85 -0.82 -12.52
C LEU A 84 -18.65 0.16 -11.65
N ILE A 85 -18.39 1.46 -11.79
CA ILE A 85 -19.03 2.54 -11.02
C ILE A 85 -19.82 3.50 -11.91
N ALA A 86 -20.67 4.29 -11.27
CA ALA A 86 -21.35 5.45 -11.83
C ALA A 86 -21.32 6.60 -10.81
N GLY A 87 -21.63 7.82 -11.28
CA GLY A 87 -21.84 8.98 -10.41
C GLY A 87 -23.00 8.77 -9.45
N VAL A 88 -23.06 9.57 -8.39
CA VAL A 88 -24.25 9.67 -7.54
C VAL A 88 -25.42 10.32 -8.29
N ASP A 89 -25.07 11.16 -9.27
CA ASP A 89 -25.94 11.75 -10.26
C ASP A 89 -25.17 11.93 -11.59
N ASN A 90 -25.70 12.75 -12.52
CA ASN A 90 -25.09 12.98 -13.83
C ASN A 90 -23.86 13.90 -13.78
N GLU A 91 -23.69 14.69 -12.73
CA GLU A 91 -22.66 15.71 -12.60
C GLU A 91 -21.64 15.42 -11.49
N ASN A 92 -21.94 14.56 -10.52
CA ASN A 92 -21.13 14.33 -9.32
C ASN A 92 -20.82 12.84 -9.08
N PHE A 93 -19.63 12.59 -8.53
CA PHE A 93 -19.22 11.25 -8.09
C PHE A 93 -19.21 11.10 -6.57
N ASP A 94 -19.02 12.18 -5.82
CA ASP A 94 -18.76 12.27 -4.38
C ASP A 94 -17.58 11.40 -3.93
N PRO A 95 -16.33 11.74 -4.30
CA PRO A 95 -15.15 10.91 -4.00
C PRO A 95 -14.88 10.73 -2.51
N ASP A 96 -15.14 11.77 -1.72
CA ASP A 96 -14.87 11.80 -0.28
C ASP A 96 -16.07 11.32 0.57
N ASP A 97 -17.24 11.08 -0.04
CA ASP A 97 -18.40 10.53 0.67
C ASP A 97 -18.26 9.01 0.88
N TYR A 98 -18.99 8.50 1.87
CA TYR A 98 -18.90 7.12 2.27
C TYR A 98 -19.71 6.19 1.38
N LEU A 99 -19.20 4.99 1.19
CA LEU A 99 -19.93 3.94 0.47
C LEU A 99 -20.98 3.31 1.40
N SER A 100 -22.25 3.30 0.98
CA SER A 100 -23.29 2.56 1.72
C SER A 100 -23.19 1.04 1.54
N LEU A 101 -23.73 0.28 2.49
CA LEU A 101 -23.83 -1.19 2.42
C LEU A 101 -24.51 -1.70 1.14
N ARG A 102 -25.58 -1.03 0.68
CA ARG A 102 -26.24 -1.40 -0.59
C ARG A 102 -25.37 -1.14 -1.80
N GLN A 103 -24.68 0.01 -1.86
CA GLN A 103 -23.78 0.32 -2.96
C GLN A 103 -22.60 -0.67 -2.98
N ALA A 104 -22.07 -1.02 -1.81
CA ALA A 104 -21.04 -2.06 -1.68
C ALA A 104 -21.51 -3.41 -2.25
N GLN A 105 -22.71 -3.85 -1.91
CA GLN A 105 -23.26 -5.10 -2.46
C GLN A 105 -23.40 -5.04 -3.99
N PHE A 106 -23.85 -3.91 -4.53
CA PHE A 106 -23.96 -3.71 -5.98
C PHE A 106 -22.60 -3.77 -6.68
N LEU A 107 -21.56 -3.19 -6.08
CA LEU A 107 -20.21 -3.24 -6.63
C LEU A 107 -19.62 -4.65 -6.57
N LEU A 108 -19.80 -5.39 -5.46
CA LEU A 108 -19.41 -6.79 -5.37
C LEU A 108 -20.11 -7.63 -6.45
N ASP A 109 -21.41 -7.44 -6.69
CA ASP A 109 -22.13 -8.15 -7.75
C ASP A 109 -21.60 -7.82 -9.17
N LYS A 110 -20.88 -6.70 -9.34
CA LYS A 110 -20.23 -6.30 -10.60
C LYS A 110 -18.79 -6.78 -10.76
N ILE A 111 -18.06 -6.99 -9.67
CA ILE A 111 -16.61 -7.30 -9.69
C ILE A 111 -16.31 -8.67 -10.33
N LYS A 112 -17.31 -9.55 -10.43
CA LYS A 112 -17.29 -10.82 -11.20
C LYS A 112 -15.99 -11.61 -10.99
N SER A 113 -15.86 -12.18 -9.79
CA SER A 113 -15.17 -13.46 -9.61
C SER A 113 -16.21 -14.55 -9.35
N GLN A 114 -15.79 -15.81 -9.35
CA GLN A 114 -16.63 -17.00 -9.47
C GLN A 114 -17.61 -17.23 -8.30
N ASN A 115 -17.58 -16.37 -7.26
CA ASN A 115 -18.32 -16.52 -6.01
C ASN A 115 -19.24 -15.32 -5.74
N LYS A 116 -20.52 -15.57 -5.45
CA LYS A 116 -21.44 -14.51 -5.02
C LYS A 116 -21.18 -14.14 -3.56
N VAL A 117 -20.39 -13.09 -3.32
CA VAL A 117 -20.23 -12.53 -1.97
C VAL A 117 -21.49 -11.75 -1.59
N LYS A 118 -22.11 -12.14 -0.47
CA LYS A 118 -23.26 -11.45 0.12
C LYS A 118 -22.89 -10.84 1.46
N LEU A 119 -23.00 -9.51 1.53
CA LEU A 119 -22.83 -8.75 2.76
C LEU A 119 -24.00 -9.05 3.71
N GLN A 120 -23.69 -9.24 4.98
CA GLN A 120 -24.68 -9.49 6.02
C GLN A 120 -24.95 -8.17 6.74
N TYR A 121 -26.16 -7.62 6.57
CA TYR A 121 -26.62 -6.42 7.25
C TYR A 121 -28.15 -6.44 7.38
N LYS A 122 -28.69 -5.73 8.36
CA LYS A 122 -30.15 -5.63 8.53
C LYS A 122 -30.75 -4.74 7.42
N PRO A 123 -31.94 -5.04 6.88
CA PRO A 123 -32.53 -4.25 5.79
C PRO A 123 -32.63 -2.75 6.06
N GLU A 124 -32.82 -2.34 7.31
CA GLU A 124 -32.83 -0.94 7.75
C GLU A 124 -31.45 -0.26 7.71
N ASP A 125 -30.37 -1.03 7.76
CA ASP A 125 -28.98 -0.53 7.76
C ASP A 125 -28.41 -0.38 6.34
N LYS A 126 -29.15 -0.79 5.31
CA LYS A 126 -28.69 -0.82 3.91
C LYS A 126 -28.08 0.49 3.37
N ASP A 127 -28.46 1.63 3.93
CA ASP A 127 -27.97 2.97 3.54
C ASP A 127 -26.83 3.48 4.43
N LYS A 128 -26.50 2.77 5.51
CA LYS A 128 -25.40 3.15 6.39
C LYS A 128 -24.04 2.91 5.71
N PRO A 129 -23.02 3.73 6.04
CA PRO A 129 -21.65 3.51 5.60
C PRO A 129 -21.13 2.11 5.96
N ILE A 130 -20.46 1.46 5.01
CA ILE A 130 -19.74 0.22 5.26
C ILE A 130 -18.35 0.51 5.86
N PRO A 131 -17.95 -0.18 6.94
CA PRO A 131 -16.59 -0.07 7.43
C PRO A 131 -15.57 -0.59 6.42
N TYR A 132 -14.40 0.05 6.36
CA TYR A 132 -13.30 -0.29 5.45
C TYR A 132 -12.85 -1.74 5.61
N ASN A 133 -12.66 -2.22 6.84
CA ASN A 133 -12.22 -3.60 7.07
C ASN A 133 -13.24 -4.63 6.55
N ILE A 134 -14.55 -4.33 6.66
CA ILE A 134 -15.63 -5.18 6.15
C ILE A 134 -15.63 -5.17 4.61
N TRP A 135 -15.45 -4.00 3.99
CA TRP A 135 -15.30 -3.90 2.53
C TRP A 135 -14.10 -4.71 2.04
N VAL A 136 -12.92 -4.53 2.63
CA VAL A 136 -11.69 -5.24 2.23
C VAL A 136 -11.85 -6.75 2.37
N ALA A 137 -12.45 -7.23 3.47
CA ALA A 137 -12.70 -8.66 3.67
C ALA A 137 -13.71 -9.24 2.65
N ALA A 138 -14.69 -8.46 2.20
CA ALA A 138 -15.61 -8.86 1.15
C ALA A 138 -14.95 -8.84 -0.24
N PHE A 139 -14.18 -7.79 -0.53
CA PHE A 139 -13.41 -7.63 -1.76
C PHE A 139 -12.40 -8.76 -1.95
N GLU A 140 -11.64 -9.13 -0.90
CA GLU A 140 -10.66 -10.23 -0.95
C GLU A 140 -11.29 -11.57 -1.38
N LYS A 141 -12.56 -11.81 -1.04
CA LYS A 141 -13.28 -13.04 -1.41
C LYS A 141 -13.73 -13.08 -2.87
N ASP A 142 -13.85 -11.92 -3.52
CA ASP A 142 -14.36 -11.78 -4.89
C ASP A 142 -13.33 -11.15 -5.85
N MET A 143 -12.11 -10.87 -5.38
CA MET A 143 -11.10 -10.27 -6.22
C MET A 143 -10.58 -11.24 -7.30
N ASN A 144 -9.97 -10.68 -8.33
CA ASN A 144 -9.30 -11.43 -9.39
C ASN A 144 -7.98 -12.02 -8.87
N THR A 145 -8.02 -13.27 -8.43
CA THR A 145 -6.88 -13.98 -7.83
C THR A 145 -5.76 -14.34 -8.80
N GLU A 146 -5.97 -14.19 -10.12
CA GLU A 146 -4.88 -14.30 -11.10
C GLU A 146 -3.98 -13.06 -11.08
N LYS A 147 -4.53 -11.90 -10.66
CA LYS A 147 -3.81 -10.62 -10.61
C LYS A 147 -3.44 -10.19 -9.19
N LEU A 148 -4.33 -10.45 -8.25
CA LEU A 148 -4.24 -9.96 -6.88
C LEU A 148 -3.85 -11.07 -5.92
N LYS A 149 -2.96 -10.74 -4.98
CA LYS A 149 -2.48 -11.63 -3.93
C LYS A 149 -2.52 -10.94 -2.59
N THR A 150 -2.72 -11.72 -1.54
CA THR A 150 -2.56 -11.23 -0.17
C THR A 150 -1.17 -11.61 0.32
N GLU A 151 -0.41 -10.61 0.77
CA GLU A 151 0.98 -10.77 1.20
C GLU A 151 1.19 -10.13 2.57
N ASN A 152 2.11 -10.69 3.36
CA ASN A 152 2.67 -10.02 4.53
C ASN A 152 3.99 -9.39 4.12
N ILE A 153 4.10 -8.08 4.31
CA ILE A 153 5.10 -7.23 3.65
C ILE A 153 5.87 -6.47 4.73
N THR A 154 7.19 -6.62 4.70
CA THR A 154 8.11 -5.86 5.55
C THR A 154 8.51 -4.58 4.85
N ILE A 155 8.41 -3.43 5.53
CA ILE A 155 8.86 -2.14 4.99
C ILE A 155 10.28 -1.83 5.45
N TYR A 156 11.21 -1.82 4.50
CA TYR A 156 12.62 -1.51 4.73
C TYR A 156 12.94 -0.02 4.63
N ALA A 157 12.23 0.77 3.84
CA ALA A 157 12.48 2.20 3.75
C ALA A 157 11.26 2.97 3.28
N ASP A 158 11.11 4.18 3.81
CA ASP A 158 10.18 5.19 3.32
C ASP A 158 10.92 6.51 3.07
N LYS A 159 10.20 7.60 2.77
CA LYS A 159 10.78 8.92 2.50
C LYS A 159 11.70 9.46 3.60
N ASN A 160 11.48 9.05 4.85
CA ASN A 160 12.27 9.44 6.01
C ASN A 160 13.68 8.84 5.94
N GLN A 161 13.83 7.61 5.43
CA GLN A 161 15.14 7.00 5.15
C GLN A 161 15.66 7.40 3.76
N CYS A 162 14.77 7.63 2.79
CA CYS A 162 15.11 7.95 1.42
C CYS A 162 14.21 9.05 0.82
N LYS A 163 14.64 10.32 0.90
CA LYS A 163 13.87 11.45 0.32
C LYS A 163 13.51 11.27 -1.16
N LYS A 164 14.30 10.50 -1.93
CA LYS A 164 14.08 10.23 -3.36
C LYS A 164 12.86 9.33 -3.63
N LEU A 165 12.36 8.59 -2.63
CA LEU A 165 11.15 7.77 -2.78
C LEU A 165 9.90 8.65 -2.97
N GLY A 166 9.86 9.83 -2.36
CA GLY A 166 8.64 10.63 -2.31
C GLY A 166 7.56 9.99 -1.42
N ASP A 167 6.33 10.47 -1.52
CA ASP A 167 5.25 10.10 -0.59
C ASP A 167 4.61 8.74 -0.92
N ASN A 168 4.65 8.32 -2.19
CA ASN A 168 3.87 7.20 -2.73
C ASN A 168 4.69 5.93 -2.93
N PHE A 169 5.97 5.93 -2.54
CA PHE A 169 6.85 4.78 -2.68
C PHE A 169 7.51 4.38 -1.37
N ILE A 170 7.62 3.08 -1.18
CA ILE A 170 8.32 2.42 -0.09
C ILE A 170 9.20 1.31 -0.65
N ILE A 171 10.24 0.92 0.08
CA ILE A 171 11.00 -0.29 -0.23
C ILE A 171 10.51 -1.42 0.67
N THR A 172 10.11 -2.51 0.06
CA THR A 172 9.61 -3.71 0.76
C THR A 172 10.34 -4.97 0.30
N ASP A 173 10.00 -6.11 0.86
CA ASP A 173 10.39 -7.46 0.40
C ASP A 173 10.07 -7.68 -1.10
N LEU A 174 9.01 -7.03 -1.61
CA LEU A 174 8.62 -7.04 -3.03
C LEU A 174 9.49 -6.12 -3.93
N GLY A 175 10.35 -5.29 -3.33
CA GLY A 175 11.15 -4.27 -4.02
C GLY A 175 10.59 -2.85 -3.85
N LEU A 176 10.78 -2.01 -4.87
CA LEU A 176 10.16 -0.67 -4.91
C LEU A 176 8.65 -0.82 -5.08
N THR A 177 7.92 -0.55 -4.00
CA THR A 177 6.48 -0.77 -3.88
C THR A 177 5.75 0.55 -3.86
N TYR A 178 4.69 0.64 -4.66
CA TYR A 178 3.88 1.82 -4.86
C TYR A 178 2.55 1.73 -4.11
N TYR A 179 2.10 2.86 -3.56
CA TYR A 179 0.79 3.00 -2.98
C TYR A 179 0.28 4.43 -3.13
N ASP A 180 -1.04 4.58 -3.17
CA ASP A 180 -1.75 5.86 -3.24
C ASP A 180 -2.89 5.77 -2.23
N GLY A 181 -3.30 6.91 -1.67
CA GLY A 181 -4.35 6.96 -0.67
C GLY A 181 -4.00 7.95 0.43
N ASN A 182 -4.70 7.82 1.55
CA ASN A 182 -4.53 8.71 2.70
C ASN A 182 -3.61 8.08 3.78
N GLU A 183 -3.38 6.78 3.69
CA GLU A 183 -2.58 6.03 4.64
C GLU A 183 -1.12 6.45 4.57
N LYS A 184 -0.42 6.42 5.71
CA LYS A 184 1.01 6.75 5.80
C LYS A 184 1.77 5.55 6.30
N LEU A 185 2.48 4.90 5.37
CA LEU A 185 3.33 3.75 5.67
C LEU A 185 4.76 4.20 5.93
N THR A 186 5.41 3.53 6.87
CA THR A 186 6.79 3.83 7.28
C THR A 186 7.61 2.56 7.44
N SER A 187 8.93 2.70 7.50
CA SER A 187 9.83 1.58 7.80
C SER A 187 9.65 1.01 9.21
N ALA A 188 8.83 1.61 10.06
CA ALA A 188 8.44 1.07 11.35
C ALA A 188 7.26 0.08 11.25
N ASN A 189 6.77 -0.18 10.04
CA ASN A 189 5.62 -1.04 9.79
C ASN A 189 6.00 -2.37 9.14
N GLU A 190 5.27 -3.40 9.55
CA GLU A 190 4.99 -4.59 8.77
C GLU A 190 3.49 -4.58 8.45
N ILE A 191 3.09 -4.95 7.23
CA ILE A 191 1.69 -4.85 6.79
C ILE A 191 1.19 -6.18 6.24
N SER A 192 -0.09 -6.47 6.44
CA SER A 192 -0.80 -7.45 5.61
C SER A 192 -1.62 -6.68 4.58
N ALA A 193 -1.43 -6.97 3.30
CA ALA A 193 -2.05 -6.20 2.22
C ALA A 193 -2.43 -7.08 1.02
N ILE A 194 -3.46 -6.64 0.31
CA ILE A 194 -3.76 -7.12 -1.05
C ILE A 194 -2.88 -6.31 -2.00
N VAL A 195 -2.16 -6.99 -2.90
CA VAL A 195 -1.23 -6.39 -3.85
C VAL A 195 -1.50 -6.83 -5.29
N ASN A 196 -1.22 -5.93 -6.23
CA ASN A 196 -1.07 -6.22 -7.64
C ASN A 196 0.42 -6.04 -7.98
N ASN A 197 1.18 -7.13 -8.05
CA ASN A 197 2.63 -7.10 -8.14
C ASN A 197 3.26 -6.23 -7.02
N ARG A 198 3.80 -5.06 -7.37
CA ARG A 198 4.44 -4.10 -6.44
C ARG A 198 3.53 -2.92 -6.10
N VAL A 199 2.23 -3.07 -6.26
CA VAL A 199 1.24 -2.02 -5.96
C VAL A 199 0.34 -2.49 -4.83
N ILE A 200 0.30 -1.76 -3.72
CA ILE A 200 -0.65 -2.03 -2.63
C ILE A 200 -2.05 -1.66 -3.09
N VAL A 201 -2.97 -2.63 -3.15
CA VAL A 201 -4.37 -2.41 -3.55
C VAL A 201 -5.24 -2.09 -2.34
N ALA A 202 -5.08 -2.83 -1.25
CA ALA A 202 -5.79 -2.58 0.01
C ALA A 202 -4.91 -3.01 1.19
N LEU A 203 -4.89 -2.21 2.24
CA LEU A 203 -4.30 -2.58 3.52
C LEU A 203 -5.30 -3.39 4.34
N LYS A 204 -4.85 -4.46 5.00
CA LYS A 204 -5.66 -5.28 5.92
C LYS A 204 -5.27 -5.00 7.37
N SER A 205 -3.97 -5.00 7.64
CA SER A 205 -3.42 -4.68 8.96
C SER A 205 -2.08 -3.97 8.83
N VAL A 206 -1.77 -3.16 9.83
CA VAL A 206 -0.46 -2.57 10.03
C VAL A 206 0.01 -2.98 11.42
N ASN A 207 1.25 -3.44 11.53
CA ASN A 207 1.87 -3.88 12.76
C ASN A 207 3.20 -3.15 12.94
N SER A 208 3.68 -3.06 14.18
CA SER A 208 5.03 -2.61 14.44
C SER A 208 6.03 -3.68 14.03
N ILE A 209 7.05 -3.28 13.30
CA ILE A 209 8.19 -4.15 13.04
C ILE A 209 9.14 -4.13 14.22
N ASN A 210 9.47 -5.32 14.74
CA ASN A 210 10.37 -5.48 15.89
C ASN A 210 11.70 -6.11 15.49
N GLU A 211 11.79 -6.62 14.27
CA GLU A 211 13.02 -7.19 13.72
C GLU A 211 13.03 -7.22 12.19
N TYR A 212 14.23 -7.13 11.63
CA TYR A 212 14.52 -7.51 10.26
C TYR A 212 15.39 -8.76 10.28
N ASP A 213 15.06 -9.75 9.45
CA ASP A 213 15.78 -11.03 9.37
C ASP A 213 16.51 -11.18 8.03
N ASN A 214 17.51 -12.07 8.01
CA ASN A 214 18.26 -12.52 6.84
C ASN A 214 18.86 -11.36 6.02
N LEU A 215 19.40 -10.36 6.73
CA LEU A 215 20.04 -9.19 6.13
C LEU A 215 21.52 -9.47 5.88
N GLU A 216 21.96 -9.38 4.62
CA GLU A 216 23.37 -9.55 4.25
C GLU A 216 24.15 -8.26 4.47
N VAL A 217 25.18 -8.29 5.31
CA VAL A 217 26.07 -7.15 5.59
C VAL A 217 26.96 -6.87 4.38
N VAL A 218 26.99 -5.62 3.93
CA VAL A 218 27.86 -5.15 2.83
C VAL A 218 28.94 -4.18 3.28
N GLU A 219 28.77 -3.58 4.45
CA GLU A 219 29.75 -2.67 5.06
C GLU A 219 29.50 -2.63 6.56
N ALA A 220 30.54 -2.66 7.37
CA ALA A 220 30.44 -2.57 8.83
C ALA A 220 31.64 -1.81 9.41
N ASN A 221 31.39 -1.03 10.46
CA ASN A 221 32.40 -0.42 11.31
C ASN A 221 31.87 -0.23 12.73
N ASP A 222 32.67 0.38 13.60
CA ASP A 222 32.39 0.65 15.02
C ASP A 222 31.11 1.48 15.29
N LYS A 223 30.57 2.18 14.29
CA LYS A 223 29.43 3.11 14.45
C LYS A 223 28.17 2.68 13.72
N TYR A 224 28.31 1.92 12.64
CA TYR A 224 27.19 1.51 11.82
C TYR A 224 27.49 0.24 11.03
N LEU A 225 26.42 -0.33 10.50
CA LEU A 225 26.50 -1.32 9.42
C LEU A 225 25.55 -0.96 8.29
N LYS A 226 25.83 -1.50 7.11
CA LYS A 226 24.98 -1.42 5.93
C LYS A 226 24.65 -2.83 5.48
N VAL A 227 23.39 -3.04 5.12
CA VAL A 227 22.89 -4.34 4.65
C VAL A 227 22.25 -4.22 3.28
N LYS A 228 22.22 -5.31 2.52
CA LYS A 228 21.37 -5.39 1.33
C LYS A 228 19.91 -5.42 1.74
N ILE A 229 19.11 -4.64 1.03
CA ILE A 229 17.65 -4.72 1.03
C ILE A 229 17.20 -4.82 -0.45
N PRO A 230 15.96 -5.25 -0.72
CA PRO A 230 15.46 -5.26 -2.10
C PRO A 230 15.62 -3.88 -2.76
N GLY A 231 16.33 -3.85 -3.89
CA GLY A 231 16.56 -2.62 -4.66
C GLY A 231 17.57 -1.64 -4.05
N GLY A 232 18.30 -1.98 -2.98
CA GLY A 232 19.29 -1.05 -2.42
C GLY A 232 20.08 -1.57 -1.23
N ILE A 233 20.66 -0.62 -0.50
CA ILE A 233 21.44 -0.85 0.71
C ILE A 233 20.81 -0.04 1.83
N ARG A 234 20.64 -0.55 3.05
CA ARG A 234 20.16 0.24 4.19
C ARG A 234 21.25 0.38 5.24
N LYS A 235 21.43 1.61 5.74
CA LYS A 235 22.34 1.90 6.86
C LYS A 235 21.59 1.81 8.18
N PHE A 236 22.15 1.07 9.13
CA PHE A 236 21.70 0.98 10.51
C PHE A 236 22.79 1.52 11.45
N GLN A 237 22.40 2.42 12.36
CA GLN A 237 23.32 2.98 13.36
C GLN A 237 23.39 2.00 14.54
N ILE A 238 24.36 1.08 14.49
CA ILE A 238 24.59 0.05 15.50
C ILE A 238 26.06 0.14 15.90
N LYS A 239 26.32 0.47 17.16
CA LYS A 239 27.68 0.55 17.70
C LYS A 239 28.20 -0.82 18.11
N ASP A 240 29.53 -0.95 18.14
CA ASP A 240 30.22 -2.13 18.69
C ASP A 240 29.74 -3.46 18.10
N ASN A 241 29.46 -3.47 16.79
CA ASN A 241 29.06 -4.68 16.08
C ASN A 241 30.29 -5.54 15.74
N ASN A 242 30.23 -6.83 16.06
CA ASN A 242 31.26 -7.83 15.71
C ASN A 242 30.88 -8.59 14.44
N VAL A 243 30.43 -7.88 13.40
CA VAL A 243 29.96 -8.49 12.15
C VAL A 243 30.89 -8.18 11.00
N SER A 244 31.01 -9.13 10.08
CA SER A 244 31.84 -9.06 8.88
C SER A 244 30.99 -8.87 7.63
N VAL A 245 31.59 -8.32 6.58
CA VAL A 245 30.97 -8.27 5.26
C VAL A 245 30.66 -9.70 4.78
N GLY A 246 29.43 -9.92 4.31
CA GLY A 246 28.91 -11.23 3.91
C GLY A 246 28.11 -11.94 4.99
N ASP A 247 28.18 -11.49 6.25
CA ASP A 247 27.38 -12.08 7.33
C ASP A 247 25.89 -11.87 7.07
N LYS A 248 25.09 -12.88 7.44
CA LYS A 248 23.63 -12.78 7.49
C LYS A 248 23.19 -12.54 8.92
N ILE A 249 22.58 -11.40 9.16
CA ILE A 249 22.25 -10.94 10.52
C ILE A 249 20.76 -10.71 10.69
N LYS A 250 20.35 -10.73 11.96
CA LYS A 250 19.07 -10.21 12.43
C LYS A 250 19.30 -8.86 13.08
N ILE A 251 18.45 -7.89 12.75
CA ILE A 251 18.45 -6.57 13.39
C ILE A 251 17.16 -6.42 14.17
N GLY A 252 17.26 -6.39 15.50
CA GLY A 252 16.17 -6.03 16.39
C GLY A 252 15.92 -4.52 16.42
N ILE A 253 14.67 -4.16 16.71
CA ILE A 253 14.24 -2.79 16.97
C ILE A 253 13.59 -2.77 18.34
N ASP A 254 14.08 -1.91 19.23
CA ASP A 254 13.51 -1.76 20.56
C ASP A 254 12.32 -0.77 20.58
N SER A 255 11.67 -0.63 21.74
CA SER A 255 10.56 0.30 21.94
C SER A 255 10.89 1.78 21.71
N LYS A 256 12.18 2.16 21.67
CA LYS A 256 12.67 3.51 21.40
C LYS A 256 13.08 3.71 19.94
N GLY A 257 12.99 2.65 19.12
CA GLY A 257 13.43 2.66 17.73
C GLY A 257 14.95 2.49 17.56
N GLU A 258 15.65 2.08 18.62
CA GLU A 258 17.08 1.78 18.55
C GLU A 258 17.31 0.38 17.95
N TYR A 259 18.39 0.27 17.17
CA TYR A 259 18.74 -0.96 16.46
C TYR A 259 19.82 -1.74 17.19
N SER A 260 19.67 -3.06 17.25
CA SER A 260 20.70 -3.97 17.76
C SER A 260 20.79 -5.23 16.91
N ILE A 261 21.96 -5.87 16.89
CA ILE A 261 22.08 -7.22 16.32
C ILE A 261 21.46 -8.20 17.32
N LYS A 262 20.72 -9.20 16.80
CA LYS A 262 20.18 -10.32 17.58
C LYS A 262 20.93 -11.62 17.27
#